data_AF-A0A534AR81-F1
#
_entry.id   AF-A0A534AR81-F1
#
_cell.length_a   1.000
_cell.length_b   1.000
_cell.length_c   1.000
_cell.angle_alpha   90.00
_cell.angle_beta   90.00
_cell.angle_gamma   90.00
#
_symmetry.space_group_name_H-M   'P 1'
#
loop_
_entity.id
_entity.type
_entity.pdbx_description
1 polymer ?
#
loop_
_entity_poly.entity_id
_entity_poly.type
_entity_poly.pdbx_seq_one_letter_code
_entity_poly.pdbx_strand_id
1 'polypeptide(L)'
;TSLSILGDGLVEAVDDAALIDISKQQCRKDRGKICGLILRVPILESPGETRVGRFGWKDQQASLLSFSGDAYLNEMGITSALFPDEVTNLCNTVTEPNNKPGADGLADIDRFARFMRASKAPARDAHQAATAAAKKGEALFAKVGCDICHVPTLTTAAPGTLVNGGKYAIPQALGNKTFHPYGDFLLHDVGTGDGIIVAMEEHYGRRMYQTQWRNMSLESYRSSANRIRTAPLWGVRL
;
A
#
# COMPACT_ATOMS: atom_id res chain seq x y z
N THR A 1 -5.81 8.62 12.25
CA THR A 1 -4.90 7.60 12.79
C THR A 1 -4.11 7.01 11.63
N SER A 2 -2.78 6.94 11.72
CA SER A 2 -1.95 6.32 10.70
C SER A 2 -2.08 4.79 10.71
N LEU A 3 -1.90 4.16 9.55
CA LEU A 3 -1.89 2.70 9.41
C LEU A 3 -0.56 2.14 9.91
N SER A 4 -0.57 0.92 10.45
CA SER A 4 0.67 0.25 10.86
C SER A 4 1.58 0.01 9.64
N ILE A 5 2.87 0.31 9.79
CA ILE A 5 3.94 0.04 8.80
C ILE A 5 4.60 -1.33 8.99
N LEU A 6 4.17 -2.11 10.00
CA LEU A 6 4.78 -3.39 10.34
C LEU A 6 4.43 -4.45 9.31
N GLY A 7 5.45 -5.04 8.68
CA GLY A 7 5.26 -6.08 7.66
C GLY A 7 5.00 -5.56 6.26
N ASP A 8 5.01 -4.25 6.05
CA ASP A 8 4.73 -3.64 4.75
C ASP A 8 5.77 -4.02 3.68
N GLY A 9 6.99 -4.41 4.07
CA GLY A 9 7.95 -5.01 3.14
C GLY A 9 7.42 -6.29 2.46
N LEU A 10 6.60 -7.09 3.16
CA LEU A 10 5.94 -8.24 2.57
C LEU A 10 4.79 -7.81 1.65
N VAL A 11 4.03 -6.79 2.03
CA VAL A 11 2.92 -6.24 1.21
C VAL A 11 3.43 -5.63 -0.09
N GLU A 12 4.54 -4.88 -0.04
CA GLU A 12 5.23 -4.36 -1.24
C GLU A 12 5.71 -5.48 -2.15
N ALA A 13 6.06 -6.64 -1.58
CA ALA A 13 6.56 -7.81 -2.31
C ALA A 13 5.46 -8.72 -2.90
N VAL A 14 4.16 -8.43 -2.67
CA VAL A 14 3.05 -9.16 -3.30
C VAL A 14 2.92 -8.76 -4.78
N ASP A 15 2.75 -9.72 -5.68
CA ASP A 15 2.53 -9.45 -7.10
C ASP A 15 1.16 -8.76 -7.33
N ASP A 16 1.11 -7.80 -8.24
CA ASP A 16 -0.13 -7.16 -8.69
C ASP A 16 -1.15 -8.19 -9.18
N ALA A 17 -0.69 -9.24 -9.85
CA ALA A 17 -1.54 -10.32 -10.35
C ALA A 17 -2.32 -11.00 -9.20
N ALA A 18 -1.69 -11.19 -8.05
CA ALA A 18 -2.34 -11.79 -6.88
C ALA A 18 -3.51 -10.91 -6.37
N LEU A 19 -3.29 -9.60 -6.25
CA LEU A 19 -4.32 -8.65 -5.81
C LEU A 19 -5.46 -8.53 -6.83
N ILE A 20 -5.12 -8.50 -8.11
CA ILE A 20 -6.09 -8.48 -9.21
C ILE A 20 -6.94 -9.75 -9.21
N ASP A 21 -6.34 -10.91 -8.98
CA ASP A 21 -7.07 -12.18 -8.96
C ASP A 21 -7.94 -12.32 -7.71
N ILE A 22 -7.52 -11.77 -6.56
CA ILE A 22 -8.38 -11.63 -5.38
C ILE A 22 -9.63 -10.81 -5.72
N SER A 23 -9.48 -9.63 -6.32
CA SER A 23 -10.59 -8.77 -6.74
C SER A 23 -11.57 -9.52 -7.66
N LYS A 24 -11.07 -10.22 -8.68
CA LYS A 24 -11.90 -11.04 -9.59
C LYS A 24 -12.63 -12.16 -8.85
N GLN A 25 -11.96 -12.83 -7.91
CA GLN A 25 -12.55 -13.93 -7.14
C GLN A 25 -13.66 -13.43 -6.21
N GLN A 26 -13.47 -12.27 -5.56
CA GLN A 26 -14.50 -11.63 -4.73
C GLN A 26 -15.76 -11.37 -5.55
N CYS A 27 -15.62 -10.73 -6.72
CA CYS A 27 -16.75 -10.46 -7.61
C CYS A 27 -17.51 -11.73 -8.03
N ARG A 28 -16.79 -12.83 -8.26
CA ARG A 28 -17.42 -14.11 -8.62
C ARG A 28 -18.13 -14.75 -7.43
N LYS A 29 -17.48 -14.80 -6.27
CA LYS A 29 -17.99 -15.48 -5.07
C LYS A 29 -19.26 -14.84 -4.54
N ASP A 30 -19.34 -13.52 -4.53
CA ASP A 30 -20.50 -12.79 -4.01
C ASP A 30 -21.39 -12.17 -5.09
N ARG A 31 -21.36 -12.75 -6.31
CA ARG A 31 -22.19 -12.34 -7.46
C ARG A 31 -22.16 -10.82 -7.73
N GLY A 32 -20.99 -10.21 -7.58
CA GLY A 32 -20.73 -8.79 -7.85
C GLY A 32 -21.05 -7.84 -6.70
N LYS A 33 -21.50 -8.32 -5.54
CA LYS A 33 -21.79 -7.45 -4.38
C LYS A 33 -20.50 -6.95 -3.70
N ILE A 34 -19.56 -7.85 -3.46
CA ILE A 34 -18.22 -7.51 -2.95
C ILE A 34 -17.22 -7.66 -4.09
N CYS A 35 -16.59 -6.55 -4.44
CA CYS A 35 -15.61 -6.42 -5.50
C CYS A 35 -14.58 -5.38 -5.05
N GLY A 36 -13.43 -5.83 -4.55
CA GLY A 36 -12.36 -4.90 -4.20
C GLY A 36 -11.93 -4.10 -5.43
N LEU A 37 -11.98 -2.77 -5.32
CA LEU A 37 -11.55 -1.87 -6.39
C LEU A 37 -10.01 -1.89 -6.45
N ILE A 38 -9.49 -2.25 -7.62
CA ILE A 38 -8.08 -2.10 -7.95
C ILE A 38 -7.84 -0.66 -8.39
N LEU A 39 -7.01 0.06 -7.64
CA LEU A 39 -6.50 1.36 -8.06
C LEU A 39 -5.08 1.19 -8.61
N ARG A 40 -4.84 1.60 -9.86
CA ARG A 40 -3.49 1.69 -10.41
C ARG A 40 -2.96 3.09 -10.15
N VAL A 41 -1.90 3.18 -9.35
CA VAL A 41 -1.33 4.44 -8.89
C VAL A 41 0.10 4.62 -9.41
N PRO A 42 0.56 5.86 -9.61
CA PRO A 42 1.93 6.19 -9.98
C PRO A 42 2.99 5.51 -9.11
N ILE A 43 4.11 5.15 -9.74
CA ILE A 43 5.35 4.80 -9.07
C ILE A 43 6.27 6.01 -9.24
N LEU A 44 6.41 6.85 -8.21
CA LEU A 44 7.06 8.15 -8.37
C LEU A 44 8.57 8.01 -8.66
N GLU A 45 9.20 6.95 -8.16
CA GLU A 45 10.58 6.61 -8.52
C GLU A 45 10.76 6.05 -9.94
N SER A 46 9.67 5.80 -10.67
CA SER A 46 9.67 5.35 -12.07
C SER A 46 8.56 6.04 -12.89
N PRO A 47 8.74 7.34 -13.25
CA PRO A 47 7.72 8.13 -13.94
C PRO A 47 7.19 7.45 -15.21
N GLY A 48 5.86 7.49 -15.39
CA GLY A 48 5.15 6.83 -16.49
C GLY A 48 4.66 5.41 -16.16
N GLU A 49 5.24 4.75 -15.16
CA GLU A 49 4.81 3.43 -14.71
C GLU A 49 3.78 3.53 -13.56
N THR A 50 2.86 2.57 -13.52
CA THR A 50 1.91 2.41 -12.42
C THR A 50 1.93 1.00 -11.87
N ARG A 51 1.43 0.86 -10.64
CA ARG A 51 1.28 -0.42 -9.96
C ARG A 51 -0.03 -0.43 -9.16
N VAL A 52 -0.54 -1.62 -8.82
CA VAL A 52 -1.69 -1.74 -7.91
C VAL A 52 -1.33 -1.08 -6.57
N GLY A 53 -2.10 -0.06 -6.21
CA GLY A 53 -2.04 0.66 -4.94
C GLY A 53 -2.33 -0.29 -3.78
N ARG A 54 -1.64 -0.06 -2.66
CA ARG A 54 -1.70 -0.94 -1.48
C ARG A 54 -1.30 -0.26 -0.17
N PHE A 55 -0.90 1.01 -0.21
CA PHE A 55 -0.45 1.79 0.95
C PHE A 55 -1.27 3.08 1.08
N GLY A 56 -1.45 3.51 2.32
CA GLY A 56 -2.40 4.57 2.68
C GLY A 56 -3.83 4.05 2.86
N TRP A 57 -4.74 4.91 3.29
CA TRP A 57 -6.15 4.55 3.54
C TRP A 57 -6.96 4.37 2.26
N LYS A 58 -6.51 4.95 1.15
CA LYS A 58 -7.17 4.94 -0.16
C LYS A 58 -6.32 4.26 -1.24
N ASP A 59 -5.37 3.41 -0.84
CA ASP A 59 -4.43 2.74 -1.75
C ASP A 59 -3.69 3.72 -2.66
N GLN A 60 -3.46 4.95 -2.19
CA GLN A 60 -2.89 6.00 -3.00
C GLN A 60 -1.42 5.76 -3.37
N GLN A 61 -0.70 4.89 -2.67
CA GLN A 61 0.71 4.57 -2.95
C GLN A 61 0.90 3.07 -3.24
N ALA A 62 1.80 2.74 -4.16
CA ALA A 62 2.12 1.35 -4.53
C ALA A 62 3.51 0.88 -4.13
N SER A 63 4.43 1.79 -3.81
CA SER A 63 5.77 1.49 -3.30
C SER A 63 6.01 2.19 -1.96
N LEU A 64 6.87 1.59 -1.14
CA LEU A 64 7.25 2.18 0.14
C LEU A 64 8.13 3.43 -0.03
N LEU A 65 8.84 3.55 -1.16
CA LEU A 65 9.63 4.76 -1.44
C LEU A 65 8.73 5.94 -1.85
N SER A 66 7.74 5.72 -2.72
CA SER A 66 6.72 6.72 -3.04
C SER A 66 5.94 7.13 -1.77
N PHE A 67 5.54 6.16 -0.94
CA PHE A 67 4.90 6.42 0.36
C PHE A 67 5.80 7.23 1.31
N SER A 68 7.09 6.92 1.41
CA SER A 68 8.03 7.72 2.21
C SER A 68 8.12 9.16 1.74
N GLY A 69 8.21 9.39 0.41
CA GLY A 69 8.25 10.74 -0.13
C GLY A 69 6.98 11.54 0.16
N ASP A 70 5.82 10.90 0.01
CA ASP A 70 4.50 11.49 0.27
C ASP A 70 4.34 11.87 1.75
N ALA A 71 4.71 10.98 2.67
CA ALA A 71 4.67 11.24 4.11
C ALA A 71 5.66 12.35 4.52
N TYR A 72 6.87 12.36 3.94
CA TYR A 72 7.85 13.41 4.21
C TYR A 72 7.31 14.79 3.84
N LEU A 73 6.69 14.94 2.67
CA LEU A 73 6.11 16.23 2.27
C LEU A 73 4.85 16.55 3.10
N ASN A 74 3.85 15.67 3.08
CA ASN A 74 2.50 16.00 3.55
C ASN A 74 2.33 15.86 5.07
N GLU A 75 3.19 15.12 5.77
CA GLU A 75 3.16 14.99 7.24
C GLU A 75 4.26 15.80 7.93
N MET A 76 5.47 15.86 7.35
CA MET A 76 6.64 16.46 8.00
C MET A 76 7.06 17.81 7.40
N GLY A 77 6.60 18.19 6.20
CA GLY A 77 7.05 19.40 5.49
C GLY A 77 8.49 19.30 4.98
N ILE A 78 8.92 18.11 4.55
CA ILE A 78 10.26 17.83 4.05
C ILE A 78 10.15 17.41 2.58
N THR A 79 10.65 18.25 1.67
CA THR A 79 10.70 17.95 0.24
C THR A 79 11.81 16.95 -0.08
N SER A 80 11.67 16.22 -1.18
CA SER A 80 12.61 15.18 -1.60
C SER A 80 12.78 15.16 -3.12
N ALA A 81 13.65 14.28 -3.63
CA ALA A 81 13.80 14.11 -5.08
C ALA A 81 12.48 13.68 -5.78
N LEU A 82 11.59 12.97 -5.07
CA LEU A 82 10.27 12.58 -5.61
C LEU A 82 9.27 13.73 -5.53
N PHE A 83 9.37 14.57 -4.50
CA PHE A 83 8.50 15.71 -4.23
C PHE A 83 9.34 16.97 -4.02
N PRO A 84 9.83 17.62 -5.10
CA PRO A 84 10.78 18.72 -4.99
C PRO A 84 10.14 20.07 -4.63
N ASP A 85 8.81 20.16 -4.71
CA ASP A 85 8.06 21.40 -4.51
C ASP A 85 7.39 21.39 -3.13
N GLU A 86 7.55 22.48 -2.37
CA GLU A 86 6.87 22.67 -1.09
C GLU A 86 5.35 22.84 -1.28
N VAL A 87 4.55 22.40 -0.31
CA VAL A 87 3.08 22.57 -0.34
C VAL A 87 2.71 24.05 -0.32
N THR A 88 3.48 24.86 0.41
CA THR A 88 3.31 26.32 0.52
C THR A 88 4.65 27.04 0.51
N ASN A 89 4.74 28.16 -0.20
CA ASN A 89 5.93 29.03 -0.17
C ASN A 89 5.85 30.09 0.94
N LEU A 90 4.75 30.13 1.71
CA LEU A 90 4.61 31.08 2.80
C LEU A 90 5.63 30.76 3.89
N CYS A 91 6.48 31.73 4.22
CA CYS A 91 7.57 31.58 5.20
C CYS A 91 8.59 30.49 4.85
N ASN A 92 8.67 30.03 3.60
CA ASN A 92 9.73 29.11 3.20
C ASN A 92 11.07 29.87 3.10
N THR A 93 12.00 29.52 3.99
CA THR A 93 13.33 30.14 4.09
C THR A 93 14.46 29.18 3.74
N VAL A 94 14.14 27.94 3.37
CA VAL A 94 15.11 26.89 3.04
C VAL A 94 15.08 26.57 1.55
N THR A 95 16.16 25.97 1.05
CA THR A 95 16.26 25.58 -0.36
C THR A 95 15.78 24.16 -0.56
N GLU A 96 14.85 23.98 -1.50
CA GLU A 96 14.31 22.68 -1.87
C GLU A 96 15.11 22.00 -3.01
N PRO A 97 15.17 20.65 -3.07
CA PRO A 97 14.68 19.74 -2.03
C PRO A 97 15.57 19.76 -0.78
N ASN A 98 14.94 19.79 0.40
CA ASN A 98 15.65 19.85 1.68
C ASN A 98 16.06 18.45 2.18
N ASN A 99 15.44 17.37 1.69
CA ASN A 99 16.00 16.01 1.78
C ASN A 99 16.97 15.72 0.63
N LYS A 100 18.26 15.60 0.95
CA LYS A 100 19.34 15.36 -0.01
C LYS A 100 20.08 14.05 0.30
N PRO A 101 20.61 13.36 -0.72
CA PRO A 101 21.45 12.19 -0.51
C PRO A 101 22.70 12.50 0.33
N GLY A 102 23.03 11.59 1.25
CA GLY A 102 24.30 11.61 1.98
C GLY A 102 25.47 11.07 1.16
N ALA A 103 26.60 10.85 1.82
CA ALA A 103 27.82 10.32 1.18
C ALA A 103 27.66 8.89 0.61
N ASP A 104 26.69 8.13 1.10
CA ASP A 104 26.33 6.80 0.59
C ASP A 104 25.33 6.84 -0.57
N GLY A 105 24.96 8.04 -1.04
CA GLY A 105 24.00 8.25 -2.12
C GLY A 105 22.54 8.02 -1.73
N LEU A 106 22.24 7.81 -0.44
CA LEU A 106 20.88 7.61 0.06
C LEU A 106 20.37 8.87 0.77
N ALA A 107 19.17 9.29 0.41
CA ALA A 107 18.42 10.32 1.12
C ALA A 107 17.62 9.69 2.28
N ASP A 108 16.99 10.52 3.11
CA ASP A 108 16.26 10.02 4.28
C ASP A 108 15.02 9.20 3.88
N ILE A 109 14.34 9.56 2.79
CA ILE A 109 13.22 8.75 2.26
C ILE A 109 13.66 7.32 1.88
N ASP A 110 14.90 7.14 1.41
CA ASP A 110 15.45 5.82 1.09
C ASP A 110 15.70 5.01 2.37
N ARG A 111 16.23 5.66 3.41
CA ARG A 111 16.45 5.05 4.73
C ARG A 111 15.14 4.67 5.37
N PHE A 112 14.13 5.52 5.27
CA PHE A 112 12.80 5.26 5.82
C PHE A 112 12.09 4.13 5.10
N ALA A 113 12.11 4.12 3.76
CA ALA A 113 11.58 3.01 2.97
C ALA A 113 12.31 1.70 3.29
N ARG A 114 13.65 1.73 3.45
CA ARG A 114 14.44 0.56 3.87
C ARG A 114 14.05 0.07 5.27
N PHE A 115 13.81 0.97 6.22
CA PHE A 115 13.36 0.63 7.56
C PHE A 115 11.98 -0.06 7.51
N MET A 116 11.01 0.49 6.78
CA MET A 116 9.69 -0.12 6.61
C MET A 116 9.77 -1.50 5.94
N ARG A 117 10.62 -1.66 4.92
CA ARG A 117 10.86 -2.96 4.27
C ARG A 117 11.45 -4.01 5.21
N ALA A 118 12.24 -3.57 6.19
CA ALA A 118 12.86 -4.44 7.20
C ALA A 118 11.97 -4.65 8.43
N SER A 119 10.84 -3.94 8.55
CA SER A 119 9.93 -4.07 9.68
C SER A 119 9.26 -5.45 9.65
N LYS A 120 9.31 -6.15 10.78
CA LYS A 120 8.75 -7.50 10.88
C LYS A 120 7.22 -7.40 10.91
N ALA A 121 6.54 -8.25 10.13
CA ALA A 121 5.10 -8.43 10.27
C ALA A 121 4.76 -8.95 11.69
N PRO A 122 3.67 -8.49 12.31
CA PRO A 122 3.19 -9.07 13.56
C PRO A 122 3.00 -10.58 13.41
N ALA A 123 3.57 -11.36 14.32
CA ALA A 123 3.51 -12.81 14.25
C ALA A 123 2.11 -13.33 14.64
N ARG A 124 1.65 -14.40 13.98
CA ARG A 124 0.48 -15.16 14.43
C ARG A 124 0.88 -15.98 15.66
N ASP A 125 0.16 -15.80 16.77
CA ASP A 125 0.34 -16.64 17.96
C ASP A 125 -0.14 -18.06 17.66
N ALA A 126 0.82 -18.99 17.54
CA ALA A 126 0.55 -20.39 17.23
C ALA A 126 -0.19 -21.13 18.35
N HIS A 127 0.06 -20.77 19.62
CA HIS A 127 -0.62 -21.38 20.77
C HIS A 127 -2.08 -20.96 20.81
N GLN A 128 -2.33 -19.66 20.69
CA GLN A 128 -3.69 -19.13 20.64
C GLN A 128 -4.45 -19.67 19.44
N ALA A 129 -3.82 -19.72 18.25
CA ALA A 129 -4.42 -20.25 17.03
C ALA A 129 -4.76 -21.75 17.14
N ALA A 130 -4.05 -22.53 17.96
CA ALA A 130 -4.32 -23.94 18.16
C ALA A 130 -5.54 -24.22 19.05
N THR A 131 -6.01 -23.24 19.83
CA THR A 131 -7.15 -23.38 20.75
C THR A 131 -8.46 -23.70 20.02
N ALA A 132 -9.36 -24.45 20.67
CA ALA A 132 -10.68 -24.75 20.12
C ALA A 132 -11.51 -23.48 19.86
N ALA A 133 -11.37 -22.47 20.73
CA ALA A 133 -12.05 -21.18 20.58
C ALA A 133 -11.57 -20.43 19.33
N ALA A 134 -10.26 -20.36 19.07
CA ALA A 134 -9.73 -19.72 17.88
C ALA A 134 -10.16 -20.43 16.59
N LYS A 135 -10.11 -21.77 16.56
CA LYS A 135 -10.57 -22.56 15.40
C LYS A 135 -12.06 -22.36 15.12
N LYS A 136 -12.90 -22.32 16.16
CA LYS A 136 -14.33 -22.00 16.03
C LYS A 136 -14.54 -20.58 15.51
N GLY A 137 -13.74 -19.63 15.99
CA GLY A 137 -13.74 -18.24 15.52
C GLY A 137 -13.37 -18.12 14.05
N GLU A 138 -12.31 -18.79 13.60
CA GLU A 138 -11.86 -18.82 12.19
C GLU A 138 -12.94 -19.41 11.26
N ALA A 139 -13.59 -20.49 11.68
CA ALA A 139 -14.72 -21.06 10.93
C ALA A 139 -15.92 -20.10 10.87
N LEU A 140 -16.23 -19.40 11.97
CA LEU A 140 -17.29 -18.40 11.99
C LEU A 140 -16.96 -17.19 11.11
N PHE A 141 -15.71 -16.73 11.14
CA PHE A 141 -15.19 -15.63 10.34
C PHE A 141 -15.40 -15.88 8.83
N ALA A 142 -15.04 -17.07 8.37
CA ALA A 142 -15.30 -17.50 7.00
C ALA A 142 -16.81 -17.66 6.71
N LYS A 143 -17.59 -18.22 7.64
CA LYS A 143 -19.04 -18.39 7.47
C LYS A 143 -19.79 -17.06 7.33
N VAL A 144 -19.35 -16.02 8.03
CA VAL A 144 -19.92 -14.67 7.93
C VAL A 144 -19.49 -13.99 6.61
N GLY A 145 -18.39 -14.43 6.00
CA GLY A 145 -17.84 -13.85 4.78
C GLY A 145 -16.80 -12.76 5.05
N CYS A 146 -16.27 -12.65 6.28
CA CYS A 146 -15.23 -11.66 6.59
C CYS A 146 -13.94 -11.94 5.80
N ASP A 147 -13.66 -13.22 5.50
CA ASP A 147 -12.50 -13.67 4.72
C ASP A 147 -12.57 -13.31 3.23
N ILE A 148 -13.70 -12.77 2.75
CA ILE A 148 -13.83 -12.26 1.39
C ILE A 148 -12.88 -11.07 1.19
N CYS A 149 -12.90 -10.09 2.11
CA CYS A 149 -12.00 -8.91 2.08
C CYS A 149 -10.76 -9.14 2.97
N HIS A 150 -10.93 -9.73 4.15
CA HIS A 150 -9.84 -10.02 5.08
C HIS A 150 -9.17 -11.35 4.74
N VAL A 151 -8.57 -11.41 3.54
CA VAL A 151 -7.92 -12.60 2.99
C VAL A 151 -6.86 -13.13 3.97
N PRO A 152 -7.00 -14.36 4.50
CA PRO A 152 -6.16 -14.84 5.60
C PRO A 152 -4.68 -14.93 5.29
N THR A 153 -4.32 -15.22 4.05
CA THR A 153 -2.95 -15.55 3.65
C THR A 153 -2.61 -14.95 2.30
N LEU A 154 -1.42 -14.36 2.21
CA LEU A 154 -0.81 -13.92 0.97
C LEU A 154 0.58 -14.54 0.84
N THR A 155 1.05 -14.63 -0.40
CA THR A 155 2.40 -15.07 -0.74
C THR A 155 3.10 -14.00 -1.55
N THR A 156 4.31 -13.64 -1.16
CA THR A 156 5.13 -12.68 -1.90
C THR A 156 5.70 -13.31 -3.17
N ALA A 157 6.02 -12.48 -4.16
CA ALA A 157 6.68 -12.93 -5.38
C ALA A 157 8.08 -13.50 -5.11
N ALA A 158 8.65 -14.19 -6.10
CA ALA A 158 9.95 -14.81 -5.98
C ALA A 158 11.08 -13.78 -5.73
N PRO A 159 12.16 -14.17 -5.03
CA PRO A 159 13.37 -13.36 -4.95
C PRO A 159 13.89 -13.00 -6.34
N GLY A 160 14.34 -11.75 -6.52
CA GLY A 160 14.82 -11.23 -7.79
C GLY A 160 13.72 -10.72 -8.72
N THR A 161 12.43 -10.97 -8.43
CA THR A 161 11.33 -10.33 -9.17
C THR A 161 11.45 -8.82 -9.06
N LEU A 162 11.43 -8.14 -10.21
CA LEU A 162 11.48 -6.69 -10.32
C LEU A 162 10.07 -6.11 -10.14
N VAL A 163 9.91 -5.22 -9.17
CA VAL A 163 8.70 -4.46 -8.91
C VAL A 163 9.01 -2.95 -8.95
N ASN A 164 8.00 -2.12 -8.72
CA ASN A 164 8.13 -0.65 -8.69
C ASN A 164 8.76 -0.09 -9.98
N GLY A 165 8.26 -0.51 -11.14
CA GLY A 165 8.78 -0.07 -12.44
C GLY A 165 10.25 -0.44 -12.66
N GLY A 166 10.70 -1.57 -12.09
CA GLY A 166 12.07 -2.06 -12.18
C GLY A 166 13.04 -1.48 -11.15
N LYS A 167 12.57 -0.60 -10.25
CA LYS A 167 13.43 0.08 -9.26
C LYS A 167 13.70 -0.74 -7.99
N TYR A 168 12.99 -1.85 -7.80
CA TYR A 168 13.17 -2.69 -6.63
C TYR A 168 13.16 -4.17 -7.00
N ALA A 169 14.26 -4.87 -6.72
CA ALA A 169 14.34 -6.32 -6.81
C ALA A 169 14.03 -6.93 -5.44
N ILE A 170 13.05 -7.84 -5.38
CA ILE A 170 12.64 -8.45 -4.11
C ILE A 170 13.81 -9.26 -3.52
N PRO A 171 14.28 -8.95 -2.30
CA PRO A 171 15.39 -9.68 -1.68
C PRO A 171 14.95 -11.05 -1.17
N GLN A 172 15.91 -11.95 -0.93
CA GLN A 172 15.68 -13.29 -0.34
C GLN A 172 14.90 -13.26 0.99
N ALA A 173 15.08 -12.19 1.77
CA ALA A 173 14.37 -11.98 3.03
C ALA A 173 12.86 -11.76 2.84
N LEU A 174 12.43 -11.25 1.69
CA LEU A 174 11.04 -10.90 1.41
C LEU A 174 10.40 -11.78 0.33
N GLY A 175 11.17 -12.48 -0.49
CA GLY A 175 10.63 -13.32 -1.57
C GLY A 175 10.21 -14.72 -1.13
N ASN A 176 9.20 -15.28 -1.81
CA ASN A 176 8.58 -16.58 -1.52
C ASN A 176 8.17 -16.75 -0.04
N LYS A 177 7.62 -15.69 0.56
CA LYS A 177 7.15 -15.69 1.93
C LYS A 177 5.64 -15.80 1.96
N THR A 178 5.15 -16.80 2.68
CA THR A 178 3.74 -16.88 3.05
C THR A 178 3.55 -16.16 4.38
N PHE A 179 2.59 -15.24 4.42
CA PHE A 179 2.28 -14.44 5.61
C PHE A 179 0.77 -14.29 5.79
N HIS A 180 0.35 -13.86 6.98
CA HIS A 180 -1.05 -13.88 7.39
C HIS A 180 -1.55 -12.48 7.76
N PRO A 181 -1.81 -11.61 6.76
CA PRO A 181 -2.25 -10.24 7.04
C PRO A 181 -3.72 -10.16 7.42
N TYR A 182 -4.54 -11.16 7.04
CA TYR A 182 -6.00 -11.06 7.12
C TYR A 182 -6.50 -9.76 6.46
N GLY A 183 -6.08 -9.56 5.20
CA GLY A 183 -6.31 -8.35 4.43
C GLY A 183 -5.94 -8.56 2.96
N ASP A 184 -6.76 -8.01 2.07
CA ASP A 184 -6.51 -8.02 0.62
C ASP A 184 -5.83 -6.74 0.11
N PHE A 185 -5.76 -5.69 0.93
CA PHE A 185 -5.21 -4.38 0.54
C PHE A 185 -5.89 -3.79 -0.71
N LEU A 186 -7.20 -4.04 -0.85
CA LEU A 186 -8.05 -3.45 -1.89
C LEU A 186 -9.02 -2.45 -1.29
N LEU A 187 -9.60 -1.60 -2.14
CA LEU A 187 -10.59 -0.61 -1.75
C LEU A 187 -12.01 -1.18 -1.74
N HIS A 188 -12.70 -1.09 -0.61
CA HIS A 188 -14.08 -1.54 -0.44
C HIS A 188 -14.97 -0.43 0.13
N ASP A 189 -16.22 -0.39 -0.33
CA ASP A 189 -17.25 0.44 0.29
C ASP A 189 -17.94 -0.39 1.38
N VAL A 190 -17.66 -0.06 2.63
CA VAL A 190 -18.24 -0.72 3.82
C VAL A 190 -19.32 0.14 4.47
N GLY A 191 -19.79 1.18 3.79
CA GLY A 191 -20.80 2.13 4.28
C GLY A 191 -20.27 3.21 5.21
N THR A 192 -18.94 3.33 5.36
CA THR A 192 -18.27 4.33 6.22
C THR A 192 -17.38 5.29 5.43
N GLY A 193 -17.61 5.41 4.12
CA GLY A 193 -16.85 6.30 3.25
C GLY A 193 -16.93 7.77 3.67
N ASP A 194 -15.90 8.54 3.31
CA ASP A 194 -15.80 9.99 3.55
C ASP A 194 -16.28 10.84 2.36
N GLY A 195 -16.58 10.22 1.21
CA GLY A 195 -16.93 10.92 -0.03
C GLY A 195 -15.74 11.54 -0.74
N ILE A 196 -14.51 11.30 -0.26
CA ILE A 196 -13.29 11.96 -0.74
C ILE A 196 -12.53 10.99 -1.66
N ILE A 197 -12.28 11.44 -2.90
CA ILE A 197 -11.44 10.71 -3.86
C ILE A 197 -9.96 10.82 -3.49
N VAL A 198 -9.10 9.99 -4.05
CA VAL A 198 -7.64 10.17 -3.90
C VAL A 198 -7.22 11.54 -4.47
N ALA A 199 -6.62 12.39 -3.63
CA ALA A 199 -6.12 13.70 -4.00
C ALA A 199 -4.83 13.56 -4.82
N MET A 200 -4.97 13.48 -6.15
CA MET A 200 -3.86 13.14 -7.05
C MET A 200 -2.69 14.13 -6.99
N GLU A 201 -2.95 15.45 -6.92
CA GLU A 201 -1.88 16.44 -6.85
C GLU A 201 -1.14 16.40 -5.52
N GLU A 202 -1.86 16.20 -4.41
CA GLU A 202 -1.29 16.07 -3.06
C GLU A 202 -0.35 14.86 -2.98
N HIS A 203 -0.78 13.70 -3.50
CA HIS A 203 -0.05 12.44 -3.38
C HIS A 203 0.99 12.17 -4.47
N TYR A 204 0.96 12.90 -5.59
CA TYR A 204 1.85 12.67 -6.74
C TYR A 204 2.56 13.93 -7.24
N GLY A 205 2.31 15.08 -6.60
CA GLY A 205 2.88 16.37 -6.95
C GLY A 205 2.27 17.02 -8.19
N ARG A 206 2.62 18.29 -8.43
CA ARG A 206 2.09 19.13 -9.54
C ARG A 206 2.34 18.56 -10.93
N ARG A 207 3.39 17.74 -11.09
CA ARG A 207 3.75 17.10 -12.36
C ARG A 207 2.88 15.87 -12.69
N MET A 208 1.97 15.49 -11.80
CA MET A 208 1.04 14.38 -12.00
C MET A 208 0.29 14.47 -13.33
N TYR A 209 -0.22 15.66 -13.68
CA TYR A 209 -0.98 15.90 -14.91
C TYR A 209 -0.12 16.12 -16.16
N GLN A 210 1.20 16.22 -15.99
CA GLN A 210 2.16 16.40 -17.10
C GLN A 210 2.76 15.07 -17.55
N THR A 211 2.51 13.99 -16.81
CA THR A 211 3.04 12.65 -17.08
C THR A 211 1.94 11.74 -17.56
N GLN A 212 2.19 10.99 -18.63
CA GLN A 212 1.27 9.93 -19.06
C GLN A 212 1.53 8.66 -18.25
N TRP A 213 0.59 8.31 -17.37
CA TRP A 213 0.69 7.14 -16.50
C TRP A 213 0.04 5.92 -17.14
N ARG A 214 0.81 4.85 -17.30
CA ARG A 214 0.35 3.61 -17.94
C ARG A 214 -0.82 3.01 -17.17
N ASN A 215 -1.89 2.62 -17.88
CA ASN A 215 -3.05 1.90 -17.31
C ASN A 215 -3.75 2.60 -16.14
N MET A 216 -3.55 3.91 -15.95
CA MET A 216 -4.26 4.67 -14.92
C MET A 216 -5.69 5.01 -15.39
N SER A 217 -6.68 4.89 -14.50
CA SER A 217 -8.09 5.15 -14.80
C SER A 217 -8.66 6.25 -13.92
N LEU A 218 -9.00 7.40 -14.51
CA LEU A 218 -9.66 8.49 -13.78
C LEU A 218 -11.02 8.08 -13.20
N GLU A 219 -11.71 7.14 -13.85
CA GLU A 219 -12.96 6.58 -13.34
C GLU A 219 -12.75 5.77 -12.05
N SER A 220 -11.66 5.00 -11.97
CA SER A 220 -11.29 4.28 -10.74
C SER A 220 -10.98 5.24 -9.60
N TYR A 221 -10.29 6.35 -9.88
CA TYR A 221 -10.04 7.41 -8.90
C TYR A 221 -11.34 8.08 -8.42
N ARG A 222 -12.27 8.40 -9.32
CA ARG A 222 -13.60 8.92 -8.95
C ARG A 222 -14.38 7.93 -8.09
N SER A 223 -14.23 6.65 -8.40
CA SER A 223 -14.87 5.55 -7.67
C SER A 223 -14.25 5.34 -6.27
N SER A 224 -13.10 5.91 -5.93
CA SER A 224 -12.52 5.71 -4.60
C SER A 224 -13.23 6.50 -3.49
N ALA A 225 -14.16 7.39 -3.83
CA ALA A 225 -14.79 8.35 -2.91
C ALA A 225 -15.30 7.72 -1.60
N ASN A 226 -16.07 6.64 -1.68
CA ASN A 226 -16.65 5.99 -0.48
C ASN A 226 -15.92 4.70 -0.08
N ARG A 227 -14.78 4.41 -0.73
CA ARG A 227 -14.05 3.17 -0.51
C ARG A 227 -12.84 3.42 0.38
N ILE A 228 -12.51 2.44 1.21
CA ILE A 228 -11.35 2.44 2.09
C ILE A 228 -10.62 1.12 1.92
N ARG A 229 -9.28 1.16 2.02
CA ARG A 229 -8.43 -0.02 1.97
C ARG A 229 -8.77 -0.98 3.11
N THR A 230 -8.90 -2.26 2.82
CA THR A 230 -8.95 -3.28 3.87
C THR A 230 -7.66 -3.27 4.66
N ALA A 231 -7.71 -2.79 5.90
CA ALA A 231 -6.59 -2.85 6.81
C ALA A 231 -6.29 -4.31 7.22
N PRO A 232 -5.01 -4.70 7.37
CA PRO A 232 -4.68 -6.03 7.86
C PRO A 232 -5.15 -6.20 9.31
N LEU A 233 -5.63 -7.38 9.67
CA LEU A 233 -6.04 -7.71 11.05
C LEU A 233 -4.89 -8.31 11.89
N TRP A 234 -3.69 -8.44 11.33
CA TRP A 234 -2.52 -8.76 12.13
C TRP A 234 -2.27 -7.68 13.19
N GLY A 235 -1.75 -8.04 14.36
CA GLY A 235 -1.40 -7.06 15.40
C GLY A 235 -2.55 -6.21 15.96
N VAL A 236 -3.82 -6.52 15.68
CA VAL A 236 -4.98 -5.79 16.28
C VAL A 236 -5.12 -6.06 17.78
N ARG A 237 -4.53 -7.14 18.28
CA ARG A 237 -4.30 -7.40 19.70
C ARG A 237 -2.81 -7.30 19.97
N LEU A 238 -2.33 -6.10 20.26
CA LEU A 238 -1.01 -5.85 20.86
C LEU A 238 -1.23 -5.25 22.24
#